data_AF-A0A7C7PXC1-F1
#
_entry.id   AF-A0A7C7PXC1-F1
#
_cell.length_a   1.000
_cell.length_b   1.000
_cell.length_c   1.000
_cell.angle_alpha   90.00
_cell.angle_beta   90.00
_cell.angle_gamma   90.00
#
_symmetry.space_group_name_H-M   'P 1'
#
loop_
_entity.id
_entity.type
_entity.pdbx_description
1 polymer ?
#
loop_
_entity_poly.entity_id
_entity_poly.type
_entity_poly.pdbx_seq_one_letter_code
_entity_poly.pdbx_strand_id
1 'polypeptide(L)'
;MDPGTRYCRLAGGGHHDEVAFADAMVTVFEPIANPRYLLIRHHRRGWLKQMDYHAVPDAIAADKTALETFRRAWEKRIGPCELVNTRTREGRLILLRARTHAYSAGYPRKAERRLRWE
;
A
#
# COMPACT_ATOMS: atom_id res chain seq x y z
N MET A 1 -22.13 1.07 14.38
CA MET A 1 -20.82 0.59 13.89
C MET A 1 -21.06 -0.07 12.55
N ASP A 2 -20.29 0.28 11.53
CA ASP A 2 -20.46 -0.30 10.19
C ASP A 2 -19.93 -1.75 10.20
N PRO A 3 -20.74 -2.78 9.87
CA PRO A 3 -20.37 -4.20 10.05
C PRO A 3 -19.12 -4.67 9.28
N GLY A 4 -18.59 -3.84 8.36
CA GLY A 4 -17.37 -4.10 7.59
C GLY A 4 -16.06 -3.59 8.20
N THR A 5 -16.09 -2.77 9.25
CA THR A 5 -14.85 -2.17 9.79
C THR A 5 -13.95 -3.23 10.44
N ARG A 6 -12.65 -3.14 10.19
CA ARG A 6 -11.60 -3.94 10.85
C ARG A 6 -10.56 -3.00 11.43
N TYR A 7 -10.01 -3.40 12.58
CA TYR A 7 -8.95 -2.66 13.26
C TYR A 7 -7.71 -3.54 13.34
N CYS A 8 -6.55 -2.93 13.18
CA CYS A 8 -5.25 -3.57 13.38
C CYS A 8 -4.31 -2.60 14.10
N ARG A 9 -3.43 -3.15 14.93
CA ARG A 9 -2.34 -2.43 15.59
C ARG A 9 -1.07 -3.27 15.52
N LEU A 10 0.07 -2.61 15.68
CA LEU A 10 1.31 -3.32 16.01
C LEU A 10 1.27 -3.71 17.49
N ALA A 11 1.66 -4.95 17.80
CA ALA A 11 1.74 -5.45 19.16
C ALA A 11 3.21 -5.67 19.55
N GLY A 12 3.57 -5.34 20.79
CA GLY A 12 4.92 -5.56 21.34
C GLY A 12 5.98 -4.53 20.92
N GLY A 13 5.59 -3.46 20.21
CA GLY A 13 6.46 -2.32 19.88
C GLY A 13 6.28 -1.15 20.85
N GLY A 14 7.19 -0.18 20.78
CA GLY A 14 7.01 1.10 21.48
C GLY A 14 6.02 2.01 20.77
N HIS A 15 5.66 3.13 21.41
CA HIS A 15 4.73 4.12 20.82
C HIS A 15 5.19 4.59 19.43
N HIS A 16 6.50 4.78 19.23
CA HIS A 16 7.05 5.15 17.94
C HIS A 16 6.74 4.11 16.85
N ASP A 17 6.89 2.82 17.17
CA ASP A 17 6.62 1.72 16.24
C ASP A 17 5.13 1.62 15.90
N GLU A 18 4.25 1.85 16.89
CA GLU A 18 2.80 1.86 16.69
C GLU A 18 2.36 2.99 15.75
N VAL A 19 2.94 4.19 15.91
CA VAL A 19 2.67 5.33 15.02
C VAL A 19 3.19 5.04 13.61
N ALA A 20 4.43 4.57 13.48
CA ALA A 20 5.01 4.22 12.18
C ALA A 20 4.20 3.14 11.46
N PHE A 21 3.70 2.13 12.19
CA PHE A 21 2.82 1.11 11.65
C PHE A 21 1.49 1.69 11.17
N ALA A 22 0.84 2.54 11.97
CA ALA A 22 -0.43 3.15 11.59
C ALA A 22 -0.29 4.02 10.33
N ASP A 23 0.76 4.84 10.24
CA ASP A 23 1.03 5.68 9.08
C ASP A 23 1.36 4.85 7.83
N ALA A 24 2.09 3.74 7.99
CA ALA A 24 2.34 2.79 6.92
C ALA A 24 1.05 2.14 6.41
N MET A 25 0.15 1.74 7.30
CA MET A 25 -1.14 1.15 6.93
C MET A 25 -2.02 2.16 6.20
N VAL A 26 -2.10 3.40 6.69
CA VAL A 26 -2.81 4.48 5.99
C VAL A 26 -2.24 4.65 4.58
N THR A 27 -0.92 4.74 4.44
CA THR A 27 -0.28 4.89 3.13
C THR A 27 -0.64 3.78 2.14
N VAL A 28 -0.65 2.51 2.60
CA VAL A 28 -0.94 1.35 1.72
C VAL A 28 -2.39 1.36 1.20
N PHE A 29 -3.33 1.86 2.01
CA PHE A 29 -4.77 1.82 1.71
C PHE A 29 -5.35 3.15 1.23
N GLU A 30 -4.60 4.25 1.33
CA GLU A 30 -5.01 5.53 0.77
C GLU A 30 -4.91 5.56 -0.76
N PRO A 31 -5.71 6.43 -1.42
CA PRO A 31 -5.56 6.69 -2.84
C PRO A 31 -4.13 7.06 -3.20
N ILE A 32 -3.66 6.54 -4.34
CA ILE A 32 -2.29 6.78 -4.81
C ILE A 32 -2.06 8.28 -5.06
N ALA A 33 -1.12 8.86 -4.30
CA ALA A 33 -0.62 10.22 -4.49
C ALA A 33 0.70 10.21 -5.30
N ASN A 34 1.83 10.52 -4.67
CA ASN A 34 3.16 10.54 -5.31
C ASN A 34 4.19 9.69 -4.53
N PRO A 35 3.93 8.39 -4.29
CA PRO A 35 4.86 7.54 -3.54
C PRO A 35 6.15 7.30 -4.32
N ARG A 36 7.28 7.10 -3.64
CA ARG A 36 8.58 6.77 -4.29
C ARG A 36 8.56 5.41 -4.98
N TYR A 37 7.82 4.45 -4.43
CA TYR A 37 7.62 3.14 -5.02
C TYR A 37 6.13 2.78 -5.02
N LEU A 38 5.72 2.07 -6.06
CA LEU A 38 4.44 1.38 -6.12
C LEU A 38 4.68 -0.12 -5.99
N LEU A 39 3.82 -0.77 -5.23
CA LEU A 39 3.66 -2.22 -5.27
C LEU A 39 2.43 -2.54 -6.13
N ILE A 40 2.65 -3.30 -7.19
CA ILE A 40 1.64 -3.65 -8.18
C ILE A 40 1.32 -5.12 -8.01
N ARG A 41 0.08 -5.45 -7.64
CA ARG A 41 -0.37 -6.82 -7.57
C ARG A 41 -1.06 -7.19 -8.87
N HIS A 42 -0.65 -8.29 -9.46
CA HIS A 42 -1.33 -8.85 -10.64
C HIS A 42 -2.23 -10.00 -10.19
N HIS A 43 -3.51 -9.93 -10.52
CA HIS A 43 -4.42 -11.04 -10.27
C HIS A 43 -5.38 -11.25 -11.45
N ARG A 44 -5.93 -12.47 -11.54
CA ARG A 44 -6.92 -12.82 -12.56
C ARG A 44 -8.26 -13.03 -11.87
N ARG A 45 -9.32 -12.47 -12.44
CA ARG A 45 -10.70 -12.79 -12.07
C ARG A 45 -11.41 -13.31 -13.32
N GLY A 46 -11.45 -14.64 -13.45
CA GLY A 46 -11.83 -15.30 -14.70
C GLY A 46 -10.87 -14.94 -15.84
N TRP A 47 -11.41 -14.43 -16.95
CA TRP A 47 -10.64 -14.00 -18.13
C TRP A 47 -10.04 -12.59 -18.01
N LEU A 48 -10.46 -11.80 -17.02
CA LEU A 48 -10.01 -10.43 -16.83
C LEU A 48 -8.72 -10.40 -16.01
N LYS A 49 -7.67 -9.77 -16.57
CA LYS A 49 -6.50 -9.35 -15.80
C LYS A 49 -6.86 -8.10 -15.00
N GLN A 50 -6.66 -8.14 -13.69
CA GLN A 50 -6.81 -7.00 -12.80
C GLN A 50 -5.46 -6.66 -12.17
N MET A 51 -5.29 -5.37 -11.87
CA MET A 51 -4.09 -4.83 -11.27
C MET A 51 -4.49 -3.96 -10.09
N ASP A 52 -3.93 -4.24 -8.92
CA ASP A 52 -4.08 -3.38 -7.75
C ASP A 52 -2.78 -2.61 -7.56
N TYR A 53 -2.91 -1.31 -7.28
CA TYR A 53 -1.79 -0.42 -7.01
C TYR A 53 -1.80 -0.04 -5.54
N HIS A 54 -0.65 -0.22 -4.88
CA HIS A 54 -0.45 0.18 -3.50
C HIS A 54 0.76 1.10 -3.39
N ALA A 55 0.64 2.19 -2.64
CA ALA A 55 1.79 3.01 -2.29
C ALA A 55 2.66 2.25 -1.29
N VAL A 56 3.98 2.27 -1.51
CA VAL A 56 4.93 1.76 -0.51
C VAL A 56 5.21 2.88 0.51
N PRO A 57 5.03 2.65 1.81
CA PRO A 57 5.34 3.61 2.87
C PRO A 57 6.78 4.12 2.81
N ASP A 58 7.00 5.40 3.10
CA ASP A 58 8.34 6.01 3.05
C ASP A 58 9.33 5.35 4.00
N ALA A 59 8.86 4.89 5.17
CA ALA A 59 9.67 4.13 6.12
C ALA A 59 10.24 2.82 5.52
N ILE A 60 9.56 2.24 4.54
CA ILE A 60 10.01 1.05 3.80
C ILE A 60 10.80 1.47 2.56
N ALA A 61 10.34 2.49 1.84
CA ALA A 61 10.93 2.96 0.58
C ALA A 61 12.31 3.62 0.73
N ALA A 62 12.69 4.02 1.95
CA ALA A 62 13.99 4.61 2.24
C ALA A 62 15.14 3.60 2.18
N ASP A 63 14.88 2.32 2.49
CA ASP A 63 15.88 1.27 2.57
C ASP A 63 15.63 0.14 1.56
N LYS A 64 16.67 -0.25 0.82
CA LYS A 64 16.53 -1.29 -0.22
C LYS A 64 16.24 -2.66 0.38
N THR A 65 16.79 -2.97 1.54
CA THR A 65 16.61 -4.27 2.20
C THR A 65 15.20 -4.42 2.73
N ALA A 66 14.66 -3.37 3.38
CA ALA A 66 13.27 -3.28 3.82
C ALA A 66 12.30 -3.39 2.63
N LEU A 67 12.58 -2.68 1.54
CA LEU A 67 11.78 -2.70 0.32
C LEU A 67 11.68 -4.12 -0.28
N GLU A 68 12.79 -4.82 -0.40
CA GLU A 68 12.82 -6.20 -0.90
C GLU A 68 12.14 -7.17 0.08
N THR A 69 12.33 -6.97 1.38
CA THR A 69 11.65 -7.76 2.43
C THR A 69 10.15 -7.60 2.34
N PHE A 70 9.66 -6.37 2.13
CA PHE A 70 8.24 -6.08 1.95
C PHE A 70 7.67 -6.78 0.72
N ARG A 71 8.37 -6.73 -0.42
CA ARG A 71 7.99 -7.45 -1.65
C ARG A 71 7.86 -8.95 -1.40
N ARG A 72 8.89 -9.58 -0.83
CA ARG A 72 8.89 -11.02 -0.53
C ARG A 72 7.78 -11.41 0.44
N ALA A 73 7.54 -10.59 1.46
CA ALA A 73 6.47 -10.78 2.42
C ALA A 73 5.08 -10.71 1.75
N TRP A 74 4.90 -9.76 0.82
CA TRP A 74 3.68 -9.60 0.04
C TRP A 74 3.45 -10.80 -0.88
N GLU A 75 4.46 -11.21 -1.64
CA GLU A 75 4.39 -12.37 -2.53
C GLU A 75 4.01 -13.64 -1.78
N LYS A 76 4.63 -13.86 -0.62
CA LYS A 76 4.37 -15.04 0.20
C LYS A 76 2.94 -15.09 0.77
N ARG A 77 2.35 -13.94 1.13
CA ARG A 77 1.10 -13.87 1.91
C ARG A 77 -0.12 -13.44 1.11
N ILE A 78 0.07 -12.66 0.05
CA ILE A 78 -1.01 -12.02 -0.73
C ILE A 78 -0.97 -12.49 -2.19
N GLY A 79 0.23 -12.64 -2.75
CA GLY A 79 0.46 -13.18 -4.09
C GLY A 79 1.38 -12.31 -4.95
N PRO A 80 1.59 -12.71 -6.22
CA PRO A 80 2.62 -12.12 -7.10
C PRO A 80 2.48 -10.61 -7.23
N CYS A 81 3.62 -9.91 -7.11
CA CYS A 81 3.66 -8.47 -7.23
C CYS A 81 4.95 -7.96 -7.88
N GLU A 82 4.90 -6.72 -8.36
CA GLU A 82 6.03 -5.97 -8.90
C GLU A 82 6.26 -4.72 -8.05
N LEU A 83 7.54 -4.38 -7.83
CA LEU A 83 7.92 -3.10 -7.26
C LEU A 83 8.41 -2.15 -8.35
N VAL A 84 7.78 -0.99 -8.46
CA VAL A 84 8.10 0.02 -9.46
C VAL A 84 8.61 1.29 -8.79
N ASN A 85 9.81 1.73 -9.14
CA ASN A 85 10.33 3.04 -8.76
C ASN A 85 9.67 4.14 -9.61
N THR A 86 8.84 4.97 -8.99
CA THR A 86 8.07 6.01 -9.71
C THR A 86 8.92 7.19 -10.15
N ARG A 87 10.20 7.26 -9.73
CA ARG A 87 11.12 8.33 -10.13
C ARG A 87 11.78 8.09 -11.48
N THR A 88 11.72 6.88 -12.01
CA THR A 88 12.18 6.58 -13.38
C THR A 88 11.16 7.09 -14.41
N ARG A 89 11.57 7.21 -15.68
CA ARG A 89 10.67 7.68 -16.74
C ARG A 89 9.49 6.72 -16.93
N GLU A 90 9.78 5.43 -16.93
CA GLU A 90 8.82 4.34 -17.07
C GLU A 90 7.90 4.28 -15.85
N GLY A 91 8.46 4.41 -14.65
CA GLY A 91 7.70 4.42 -13.40
C GLY A 91 6.75 5.61 -13.28
N ARG A 92 7.12 6.80 -13.79
CA ARG A 92 6.20 7.95 -13.83
C ARG A 92 4.97 7.68 -14.68
N LEU A 93 5.10 6.98 -15.81
CA LEU A 93 3.97 6.60 -16.65
C LEU A 93 3.03 5.61 -15.93
N ILE A 94 3.61 4.67 -15.19
CA ILE A 94 2.85 3.71 -14.37
C ILE A 94 2.11 4.43 -13.23
N LEU A 95 2.76 5.40 -12.58
CA LEU A 95 2.13 6.21 -11.53
C LEU A 95 0.90 6.96 -12.05
N LEU A 96 0.97 7.55 -13.26
CA LEU A 96 -0.19 8.22 -13.86
C LEU A 96 -1.36 7.26 -14.08
N ARG A 97 -1.09 6.03 -14.56
CA ARG A 97 -2.12 4.99 -14.72
C ARG A 97 -2.74 4.59 -13.39
N ALA A 98 -1.91 4.40 -12.36
CA ALA A 98 -2.35 4.06 -11.00
C ALA A 98 -3.29 5.12 -10.41
N ARG A 99 -2.96 6.41 -10.59
CA ARG A 99 -3.79 7.53 -10.15
C ARG A 99 -5.13 7.58 -10.86
N THR A 100 -5.16 7.38 -12.17
CA THR A 100 -6.41 7.30 -12.93
C THR A 100 -7.26 6.12 -12.48
N HIS A 101 -6.64 4.95 -12.23
CA HIS A 101 -7.36 3.78 -11.72
C HIS A 101 -7.97 4.01 -10.33
N ALA A 102 -7.22 4.62 -9.41
CA ALA A 102 -7.70 4.95 -8.08
C ALA A 102 -8.88 5.94 -8.11
N TYR A 103 -8.87 6.89 -9.06
CA TYR A 103 -9.96 7.84 -9.27
C TYR A 103 -11.23 7.17 -9.83
N SER A 104 -11.09 6.25 -10.79
CA SER A 104 -12.22 5.57 -11.43
C SER A 104 -12.89 4.49 -10.57
N ALA A 105 -12.25 4.06 -9.47
CA ALA A 105 -12.75 2.97 -8.61
C ALA A 105 -13.96 3.37 -7.72
N GLY A 106 -14.49 4.59 -7.83
CA GLY A 106 -15.56 5.12 -6.99
C GLY A 106 -15.05 5.83 -5.74
N TYR A 107 -15.94 6.16 -4.79
CA TYR A 107 -15.56 6.89 -3.57
C TYR A 107 -14.49 6.10 -2.80
N PRO A 108 -13.25 6.62 -2.67
CA PRO A 108 -12.19 5.86 -2.06
C PRO A 108 -12.53 5.62 -0.58
N ARG A 109 -12.52 4.34 -0.17
CA ARG A 109 -12.57 3.99 1.25
C ARG A 109 -11.26 4.47 1.88
N LYS A 110 -11.32 5.62 2.56
CA LYS A 110 -10.16 6.16 3.28
C LYS A 110 -9.86 5.26 4.47
N ALA A 111 -8.60 4.83 4.56
CA ALA A 111 -8.09 4.31 5.81
C ALA A 111 -7.97 5.46 6.81
N GLU A 112 -8.39 5.22 8.06
CA GLU A 112 -8.32 6.22 9.12
C GLU A 112 -7.37 5.76 10.20
N ARG A 113 -6.37 6.58 10.51
CA ARG A 113 -5.60 6.42 11.74
C ARG A 113 -6.50 6.76 12.93
N ARG A 114 -6.61 5.83 13.87
CA ARG A 114 -7.33 6.04 15.13
C ARG A 114 -6.35 5.91 16.29
N LEU A 115 -6.24 6.97 17.08
CA LEU A 115 -5.60 6.91 18.39
C LEU A 115 -6.64 6.37 19.37
N ARG A 116 -6.43 5.15 19.88
CA ARG A 116 -7.16 4.66 21.05
C ARG A 116 -6.20 4.69 22.23
N TRP A 117 -6.61 5.38 23.29
CA TRP A 117 -5.98 5.25 24.59
C TRP A 117 -6.60 4.00 25.24
N GLU A 118 -5.78 2.99 25.54
CA GLU A 118 -6.13 1.85 26.39
C GLU A 118 -5.43 2.00 27.73
#